data_AF-A0A1Y2LBX2-F1
#
_entry.id   AF-A0A1Y2LBX2-F1
#
_cell.length_a   1.000
_cell.length_b   1.000
_cell.length_c   1.000
_cell.angle_alpha   90.00
_cell.angle_beta   90.00
_cell.angle_gamma   90.00
#
_symmetry.space_group_name_H-M   'P 1'
#
loop_
_entity.id
_entity.type
_entity.pdbx_description
1 polymer ?
#
loop_
_entity_poly.entity_id
_entity_poly.type
_entity_poly.pdbx_seq_one_letter_code
_entity_poly.pdbx_strand_id
1 'polypeptide(L)'
;MKTNYLGPHIAPRITSITIFLTMALMLPGVLLVTPANATAQKTGSDWTEKKCTLYQQFRDQTQAPLKQDDLGAEFLQNEAAFVASGCTARSYVCPISAAELKYANTMSLLMMNAGATGSFLPYACN
;
A
#
# COMPACT_ATOMS: atom_id res chain seq x y z
N MET A 1 -17.23 -29.63 43.28
CA MET A 1 -16.42 -30.47 42.36
C MET A 1 -15.75 -29.52 41.36
N LYS A 2 -14.47 -29.22 41.57
CA LYS A 2 -13.65 -28.36 40.70
C LYS A 2 -12.86 -29.28 39.78
N THR A 3 -13.08 -29.18 38.47
CA THR A 3 -12.26 -29.86 37.46
C THR A 3 -11.08 -28.99 37.08
N ASN A 4 -9.90 -29.58 37.20
CA ASN A 4 -8.59 -28.95 37.16
C ASN A 4 -8.15 -28.58 35.73
N TYR A 5 -7.66 -27.36 35.57
CA TYR A 5 -6.72 -26.98 34.50
C TYR A 5 -5.31 -27.40 34.93
N LEU A 6 -4.70 -28.35 34.22
CA LEU A 6 -3.27 -28.66 34.31
C LEU A 6 -2.77 -29.01 32.91
N GLY A 7 -2.36 -28.00 32.15
CA GLY A 7 -1.56 -28.17 30.94
C GLY A 7 -0.07 -28.26 31.32
N PRO A 8 0.70 -29.25 30.83
CA PRO A 8 2.07 -29.48 31.27
C PRO A 8 3.09 -28.57 30.56
N HIS A 9 3.84 -27.86 31.41
CA HIS A 9 5.30 -27.73 31.46
C HIS A 9 6.14 -27.68 30.15
N ILE A 10 6.70 -26.47 29.97
CA ILE A 10 8.03 -26.09 29.48
C ILE A 10 9.06 -27.25 29.44
N ALA A 11 9.68 -27.46 28.27
CA ALA A 11 11.11 -27.77 28.14
C ALA A 11 11.58 -27.68 26.66
N PRO A 12 12.53 -26.81 26.29
CA PRO A 12 13.28 -26.95 25.06
C PRO A 12 14.31 -28.08 25.22
N ARG A 13 14.25 -29.10 24.36
CA ARG A 13 15.29 -30.15 24.29
C ARG A 13 16.55 -29.58 23.66
N ILE A 14 17.45 -29.15 24.54
CA ILE A 14 18.88 -28.99 24.26
C ILE A 14 19.42 -30.40 23.98
N THR A 15 19.72 -30.70 22.72
CA THR A 15 20.40 -31.94 22.35
C THR A 15 21.62 -31.62 21.51
N SER A 16 22.77 -31.88 22.13
CA SER A 16 24.04 -32.26 21.53
C SER A 16 24.85 -31.18 20.81
N ILE A 17 25.66 -30.54 21.64
CA ILE A 17 27.07 -30.21 21.36
C ILE A 17 27.73 -31.38 20.61
N THR A 18 27.98 -31.19 19.31
CA THR A 18 28.97 -31.98 18.56
C THR A 18 30.05 -31.00 18.08
N ILE A 19 30.89 -30.58 19.02
CA ILE A 19 32.16 -29.91 18.75
C ILE A 19 33.17 -31.01 18.43
N PHE A 20 33.41 -31.29 17.16
CA PHE A 20 34.65 -31.86 16.62
C PHE A 20 34.76 -31.38 15.16
N LEU A 21 35.48 -30.28 14.95
CA LEU A 21 36.87 -30.32 14.48
C LEU A 21 36.99 -30.91 13.05
N THR A 22 36.61 -30.13 12.05
CA THR A 22 37.20 -30.22 10.71
C THR A 22 37.65 -28.83 10.27
N MET A 23 38.76 -28.39 10.86
CA MET A 23 39.61 -27.34 10.31
C MET A 23 40.53 -28.01 9.29
N ALA A 24 40.27 -27.81 7.99
CA ALA A 24 41.28 -27.78 6.92
C ALA A 24 40.59 -27.69 5.55
N LEU A 25 40.46 -26.47 5.02
CA LEU A 25 41.12 -26.06 3.79
C LEU A 25 40.70 -24.61 3.50
N MET A 26 41.61 -23.68 3.78
CA MET A 26 41.57 -22.32 3.29
C MET A 26 41.70 -22.35 1.76
N LEU A 27 40.58 -22.24 1.04
CA LEU A 27 40.58 -21.60 -0.27
C LEU A 27 40.21 -20.12 -0.03
N PRO A 28 41.01 -19.13 -0.43
CA PRO A 28 40.49 -17.79 -0.66
C PRO A 28 39.65 -17.85 -1.93
N GLY A 29 38.46 -18.45 -1.82
CA GLY A 29 37.42 -18.32 -2.82
C GLY A 29 37.00 -16.87 -2.80
N VAL A 30 37.46 -16.12 -3.79
CA VAL A 30 37.00 -14.76 -4.09
C VAL A 30 35.49 -14.78 -4.04
N LEU A 31 34.92 -14.26 -2.94
CA LEU A 31 33.52 -13.91 -2.87
C LEU A 31 33.34 -12.79 -3.90
N LEU A 32 32.97 -13.19 -5.12
CA LEU A 32 32.29 -12.32 -6.04
C LEU A 32 31.02 -11.88 -5.31
N VAL A 33 31.14 -10.76 -4.58
CA VAL A 33 29.99 -9.97 -4.16
C VAL A 33 29.36 -9.51 -5.46
N THR A 34 28.45 -10.34 -5.99
CA THR A 34 27.55 -9.91 -7.03
C THR A 34 26.77 -8.75 -6.41
N PRO A 35 26.82 -7.54 -6.99
CA PRO A 35 25.89 -6.52 -6.57
C PRO A 35 24.51 -7.09 -6.85
N ALA A 36 23.76 -7.39 -5.79
CA ALA A 36 22.35 -7.68 -5.89
C ALA A 36 21.72 -6.41 -6.47
N ASN A 37 21.56 -6.39 -7.80
CA ASN A 37 20.86 -5.32 -8.49
C ASN A 37 19.46 -5.27 -7.89
N ALA A 38 19.22 -4.24 -7.08
CA ALA A 38 17.97 -4.01 -6.37
C ALA A 38 16.87 -3.70 -7.40
N THR A 39 16.19 -4.73 -7.89
CA THR A 39 15.01 -4.59 -8.77
C THR A 39 13.74 -4.19 -8.00
N ALA A 40 13.81 -4.09 -6.67
CA ALA A 40 12.68 -3.77 -5.80
C ALA A 40 12.04 -2.39 -6.08
N GLN A 41 12.79 -1.43 -6.67
CA GLN A 41 12.29 -0.08 -6.90
C GLN A 41 11.32 0.02 -8.09
N LYS A 42 11.41 -0.88 -9.08
CA LYS A 42 10.58 -0.82 -10.29
C LYS A 42 9.12 -1.22 -9.99
N THR A 43 8.93 -2.30 -9.23
CA THR A 43 7.58 -2.80 -8.89
C THR A 43 6.73 -1.79 -8.12
N GLY A 44 7.34 -1.01 -7.22
CA GLY A 44 6.63 0.03 -6.45
C GLY A 44 6.20 1.24 -7.30
N SER A 45 7.06 1.64 -8.24
CA SER A 45 6.75 2.70 -9.21
C SER A 45 5.62 2.27 -10.16
N ASP A 46 5.74 1.08 -10.74
CA ASP A 46 4.76 0.52 -11.68
C ASP A 46 3.38 0.37 -11.03
N TRP A 47 3.34 -0.02 -9.75
CA TRP A 47 2.08 -0.13 -9.01
C TRP A 47 1.45 1.23 -8.71
N THR A 48 2.26 2.25 -8.41
CA THR A 48 1.75 3.61 -8.17
C THR A 48 1.15 4.22 -9.43
N GLU A 49 1.83 4.04 -10.57
CA GLU A 49 1.31 4.43 -11.89
C GLU A 49 -0.01 3.71 -12.20
N LYS A 50 -0.06 2.39 -11.99
CA LYS A 50 -1.29 1.61 -12.20
C LYS A 50 -2.47 2.09 -11.35
N LYS A 51 -2.23 2.42 -10.08
CA LYS A 51 -3.28 3.01 -9.21
C LYS A 51 -3.75 4.37 -9.73
N CYS A 52 -2.86 5.20 -10.26
CA CYS A 52 -3.24 6.49 -10.83
C CYS A 52 -4.09 6.34 -12.10
N THR A 53 -3.76 5.39 -12.97
CA THR A 53 -4.57 5.07 -14.16
C THR A 53 -5.97 4.60 -13.78
N LEU A 54 -6.08 3.70 -12.80
CA LEU A 54 -7.38 3.24 -12.28
C LEU A 54 -8.18 4.39 -11.67
N TYR A 55 -7.53 5.24 -10.88
CA TYR A 55 -8.16 6.42 -10.28
C TYR A 55 -8.73 7.36 -11.33
N GLN A 56 -7.96 7.71 -12.36
CA GLN A 56 -8.41 8.58 -13.45
C GLN A 56 -9.60 7.98 -14.19
N GLN A 57 -9.53 6.70 -14.53
CA GLN A 57 -10.64 6.00 -15.18
C GLN A 57 -11.92 6.08 -14.34
N PHE A 58 -11.87 5.74 -13.04
CA PHE A 58 -13.04 5.79 -12.18
C PHE A 58 -13.52 7.22 -11.92
N ARG A 59 -12.61 8.18 -11.81
CA ARG A 59 -12.93 9.60 -11.65
C ARG A 59 -13.75 10.07 -12.84
N ASP A 60 -13.25 9.84 -14.05
CA ASP A 60 -13.89 10.29 -15.28
C ASP A 60 -15.26 9.61 -15.47
N GLN A 61 -15.37 8.31 -15.15
CA GLN A 61 -16.65 7.58 -15.16
C GLN A 61 -17.65 8.11 -14.13
N THR A 62 -17.19 8.44 -12.92
CA THR A 62 -18.04 8.90 -11.82
C THR A 62 -18.45 10.36 -12.00
N GLN A 63 -17.60 11.18 -12.65
CA GLN A 63 -17.90 12.58 -12.95
C GLN A 63 -18.76 12.76 -14.21
N ALA A 64 -18.67 11.87 -15.21
CA ALA A 64 -19.45 11.97 -16.45
C ALA A 64 -20.97 12.20 -16.30
N PRO A 65 -21.68 11.59 -15.34
CA PRO A 65 -23.11 11.85 -15.15
C PRO A 65 -23.44 13.07 -14.28
N LEU A 66 -22.44 13.73 -13.69
CA LEU A 66 -22.64 14.87 -12.79
C LEU A 66 -22.91 16.16 -13.57
N LYS A 67 -23.73 17.03 -12.98
CA LYS A 67 -23.93 18.40 -13.46
C LYS A 67 -22.76 19.28 -13.01
N GLN A 68 -22.57 20.40 -13.70
CA GLN A 68 -21.45 21.33 -13.49
C GLN A 68 -21.34 21.84 -12.03
N ASP A 69 -22.45 21.88 -11.29
CA ASP A 69 -22.52 22.39 -9.91
C ASP A 69 -22.74 21.28 -8.85
N ASP A 70 -22.68 20.00 -9.23
CA ASP A 70 -22.88 18.90 -8.28
C ASP A 70 -21.71 18.76 -7.29
N LEU A 71 -20.50 19.19 -7.69
CA LEU A 71 -19.29 19.22 -6.86
C LEU A 71 -18.72 20.64 -6.81
N GLY A 72 -18.13 21.02 -5.69
CA GLY A 72 -17.53 22.34 -5.51
C GLY A 72 -16.32 22.55 -6.41
N ALA A 73 -16.11 23.80 -6.85
CA ALA A 73 -14.98 24.15 -7.71
C ALA A 73 -13.62 23.86 -7.04
N GLU A 74 -13.49 24.11 -5.73
CA GLU A 74 -12.28 23.80 -4.96
C GLU A 74 -12.00 22.30 -4.90
N PHE A 75 -13.04 21.47 -4.68
CA PHE A 75 -12.94 20.01 -4.71
C PHE A 75 -12.42 19.52 -6.07
N LEU A 76 -13.04 19.98 -7.16
CA LEU A 76 -12.65 19.63 -8.53
C LEU A 76 -11.23 20.08 -8.86
N GLN A 77 -10.85 21.30 -8.46
CA GLN A 77 -9.51 21.83 -8.68
C GLN A 77 -8.45 21.01 -7.95
N ASN A 78 -8.67 20.69 -6.67
CA ASN A 78 -7.73 19.92 -5.87
C ASN A 78 -7.61 18.46 -6.38
N GLU A 79 -8.71 17.86 -6.81
CA GLU A 79 -8.70 16.52 -7.41
C GLU A 79 -7.99 16.50 -8.78
N ALA A 80 -8.19 17.54 -9.60
CA ALA A 80 -7.47 17.70 -10.86
C ALA A 80 -5.96 17.88 -10.62
N ALA A 81 -5.57 18.65 -9.61
CA ALA A 81 -4.17 18.84 -9.22
C ALA A 81 -3.52 17.54 -8.72
N PHE A 82 -4.24 16.73 -7.93
CA PHE A 82 -3.77 15.41 -7.52
C PHE A 82 -3.48 14.51 -8.72
N VAL A 83 -4.37 14.45 -9.70
CA VAL A 83 -4.15 13.68 -10.94
C VAL A 83 -2.99 14.24 -11.76
N ALA A 84 -2.89 15.56 -11.91
CA ALA A 84 -1.79 16.21 -12.63
C ALA A 84 -0.41 15.92 -12.02
N SER A 85 -0.34 15.61 -10.71
CA SER A 85 0.88 15.18 -10.03
C SER A 85 1.27 13.72 -10.28
N GLY A 86 0.52 12.99 -11.12
CA GLY A 86 0.65 11.53 -11.23
C GLY A 86 0.15 10.79 -9.99
N CYS A 87 -0.81 11.38 -9.26
CA CYS A 87 -1.36 10.84 -8.02
C CYS A 87 -0.31 10.62 -6.91
N THR A 88 0.71 11.49 -6.84
CA THR A 88 1.81 11.39 -5.86
C THR A 88 1.90 12.58 -4.89
N ALA A 89 1.18 13.67 -5.17
CA ALA A 89 1.16 14.83 -4.30
C ALA A 89 0.62 14.49 -2.90
N ARG A 90 1.27 15.06 -1.88
CA ARG A 90 0.76 15.06 -0.49
C ARG A 90 -0.23 16.20 -0.29
N SER A 91 -1.25 16.28 -1.12
CA SER A 91 -2.35 17.24 -1.04
C SER A 91 -3.64 16.51 -0.72
N TYR A 92 -4.49 17.10 0.10
CA TYR A 92 -5.79 16.55 0.42
C TYR A 92 -6.89 17.19 -0.42
N VAL A 93 -7.90 16.39 -0.73
CA VAL A 93 -9.15 16.80 -1.35
C VAL A 93 -10.24 16.61 -0.29
N CYS A 94 -10.59 17.68 0.43
CA CYS A 94 -11.59 17.60 1.51
C CYS A 94 -13.02 17.63 0.91
N PRO A 95 -13.83 16.58 1.10
CA PRO A 95 -15.25 16.62 0.73
C PRO A 95 -16.04 17.39 1.80
N ILE A 96 -16.44 18.62 1.51
CA ILE A 96 -17.15 19.50 2.44
C ILE A 96 -18.67 19.43 2.27
N SER A 97 -19.15 19.02 1.10
CA SER A 97 -20.58 18.85 0.82
C SER A 97 -21.03 17.38 0.88
N ALA A 98 -22.33 17.17 1.04
CA ALA A 98 -22.90 15.81 1.02
C ALA A 98 -22.70 15.12 -0.35
N ALA A 99 -22.70 15.88 -1.44
CA ALA A 99 -22.45 15.36 -2.78
C ALA A 99 -20.99 14.92 -2.95
N GLU A 100 -20.04 15.74 -2.49
CA GLU A 100 -18.61 15.42 -2.49
C GLU A 100 -18.29 14.23 -1.60
N LEU A 101 -18.93 14.12 -0.43
CA LEU A 101 -18.74 12.98 0.46
C LEU A 101 -19.26 11.69 -0.20
N LYS A 102 -20.43 11.74 -0.84
CA LYS A 102 -20.98 10.61 -1.60
C LYS A 102 -20.05 10.22 -2.75
N TYR A 103 -19.51 11.20 -3.46
CA TYR A 103 -18.55 11.00 -4.53
C TYR A 103 -17.27 10.33 -4.01
N ALA A 104 -16.65 10.87 -2.96
CA ALA A 104 -15.43 10.34 -2.35
C ALA A 104 -15.62 8.90 -1.83
N ASN A 105 -16.77 8.60 -1.23
CA ASN A 105 -17.12 7.23 -0.81
C ASN A 105 -17.26 6.28 -2.01
N THR A 106 -17.89 6.74 -3.09
CA THR A 106 -18.04 5.95 -4.32
C THR A 106 -16.68 5.62 -4.93
N MET A 107 -15.82 6.63 -5.07
CA MET A 107 -14.45 6.48 -5.56
C MET A 107 -13.64 5.53 -4.66
N SER A 108 -13.80 5.65 -3.34
CA SER A 108 -13.13 4.76 -2.39
C SER A 108 -13.52 3.29 -2.60
N LEU A 109 -14.81 3.00 -2.77
CA LEU A 109 -15.28 1.64 -3.02
C LEU A 109 -14.79 1.10 -4.38
N LEU A 110 -14.82 1.92 -5.44
CA LEU A 110 -14.32 1.52 -6.76
C LEU A 110 -12.83 1.14 -6.70
N MET A 111 -12.03 1.98 -6.03
CA MET A 111 -10.60 1.75 -5.87
C MET A 111 -10.28 0.56 -4.97
N MET A 112 -11.05 0.36 -3.90
CA MET A 112 -10.96 -0.84 -3.07
C MET A 112 -11.24 -2.11 -3.87
N ASN A 113 -12.30 -2.12 -4.69
CA ASN A 113 -12.66 -3.24 -5.55
C ASN A 113 -11.59 -3.56 -6.59
N ALA A 114 -10.85 -2.55 -7.06
CA ALA A 114 -9.71 -2.72 -7.98
C ALA A 114 -8.41 -3.14 -7.28
N GLY A 115 -8.42 -3.34 -5.96
CA GLY A 115 -7.24 -3.65 -5.16
C GLY A 115 -6.31 -2.46 -4.93
N ALA A 116 -6.70 -1.25 -5.34
CA ALA A 116 -5.96 -0.01 -5.16
C ALA A 116 -6.25 0.62 -3.78
N THR A 117 -5.95 -0.12 -2.72
CA THR A 117 -6.26 0.22 -1.32
C THR A 117 -5.15 1.02 -0.63
N GLY A 118 -5.42 1.46 0.61
CA GLY A 118 -4.45 2.12 1.49
C GLY A 118 -4.53 3.65 1.45
N SER A 119 -3.45 4.32 1.85
CA SER A 119 -3.34 5.79 1.92
C SER A 119 -3.14 6.45 0.55
N PHE A 120 -3.62 5.82 -0.52
CA PHE A 120 -3.44 6.31 -1.90
C PHE A 120 -4.42 7.41 -2.27
N LEU A 121 -5.66 7.33 -1.78
CA LEU A 121 -6.72 8.27 -2.13
C LEU A 121 -6.47 9.64 -1.47
N PRO A 122 -6.80 10.75 -2.15
CA PRO A 122 -6.50 12.08 -1.64
C PRO A 122 -7.55 12.59 -0.63
N TYR A 123 -8.59 11.80 -0.32
CA TYR A 123 -9.72 12.27 0.48
C TYR A 123 -9.38 12.35 1.97
N ALA A 124 -9.17 13.57 2.47
CA ALA A 124 -9.06 13.88 3.88
C ALA A 124 -9.31 15.39 4.09
N CYS A 125 -9.59 15.77 5.33
CA CYS A 125 -9.73 17.17 5.74
C CYS A 125 -8.66 17.48 6.80
N ASN A 126 -8.11 18.69 6.76
CA ASN A 126 -7.09 19.20 7.67
C ASN A 126 -7.68 20.10 8.76
#